data_AF-A0A7X0JW88-F1
#
_entry.id   AF-A0A7X0JW88-F1
#
_cell.length_a   1.000
_cell.length_b   1.000
_cell.length_c   1.000
_cell.angle_alpha   90.00
_cell.angle_beta   90.00
_cell.angle_gamma   90.00
#
_symmetry.space_group_name_H-M   'P 1'
#
loop_
_entity.id
_entity.type
_entity.pdbx_description
1 polymer ?
#
loop_
_entity_poly.entity_id
_entity_poly.type
_entity_poly.pdbx_seq_one_letter_code
_entity_poly.pdbx_strand_id
1 'polypeptide(L)'
;MNKSLLLAAITLAVGFGLGQYLAKDNAPVIKANKPDKSFAGGYEAKQDDTLKSNADVVLPGSGDTITVNPGQKIQDAVIAAKPGDTIMVMPGKYEETIYIDKDSIRLIGVIQEGQRAELNGRGELNDAILYSGNNITVENFLITKYKGNGIMGQAGNNFEIRGNVIVDTGVYGIFPQLGKNGIVSHNIISGIEDAAIYVGMSDNIHVAHNEVFDSVAGIEIENSRHSIVENNYVHNNTGGILAFITPGLPIKTTYDVIIRNNFVVGNNHKNFGAPGSTVAGIPPGTGILVMAADEVVIENNIITDNKTAGIMITDHYNAPNTTIDEGSDPYPDQVAILDNLMLRNGYDTIDEVKALMLTELKTGNPDIVRAGKSNDSCIYNRHRYITVGINDFKDCEFNNTKDVVTYLLDEPVPPREITAENKGKIAYLGICTGCHSYTGRIVGPPVQLIQALYMENPQGLADYIANPVKKRDDYPEMPPQNYLDEETRLAVAEYMLSRTN
;
A
#
# COMPACT_ATOMS: atom_id res chain seq x y z
N MET A 1 35.89 -23.52 58.91
CA MET A 1 34.81 -23.05 58.02
C MET A 1 34.47 -24.18 57.05
N ASN A 2 33.21 -24.60 56.96
CA ASN A 2 32.80 -25.76 56.16
C ASN A 2 33.02 -25.48 54.66
N LYS A 3 33.63 -26.41 53.91
CA LYS A 3 33.97 -26.22 52.49
C LYS A 3 32.74 -25.86 51.63
N SER A 4 31.55 -26.37 52.01
CA SER A 4 30.29 -26.01 51.35
C SER A 4 29.89 -24.55 51.56
N LEU A 5 30.15 -24.00 52.76
CA LEU A 5 29.85 -22.62 53.10
C LEU A 5 30.77 -21.64 52.33
N LEU A 6 32.04 -22.02 52.17
CA LEU A 6 33.01 -21.24 51.41
C LEU A 6 32.65 -21.23 49.92
N LEU A 7 32.26 -22.38 49.37
CA LEU A 7 31.84 -22.48 47.97
C LEU A 7 30.56 -21.67 47.71
N ALA A 8 29.55 -21.78 48.58
CA ALA A 8 28.33 -21.00 48.47
C ALA A 8 28.59 -19.48 48.55
N ALA A 9 29.46 -19.05 49.45
CA ALA A 9 29.84 -17.64 49.58
C ALA A 9 30.58 -17.13 48.33
N ILE A 10 31.45 -17.95 47.73
CA ILE A 10 32.14 -17.61 46.48
C ILE A 10 31.13 -17.53 45.32
N THR A 11 30.22 -18.49 45.19
CA THR A 11 29.21 -18.47 44.12
C THR A 11 28.27 -17.28 44.25
N LEU A 12 27.86 -16.91 45.47
CA LEU A 12 27.08 -15.70 45.74
C LEU A 12 27.86 -14.43 45.42
N ALA A 13 29.13 -14.34 45.80
CA ALA A 13 29.97 -13.18 45.51
C ALA A 13 30.25 -13.03 44.01
N VAL A 14 30.47 -14.14 43.30
CA VAL A 14 30.65 -14.16 41.83
C VAL A 14 29.34 -13.83 41.13
N GLY A 15 28.20 -14.40 41.56
CA GLY A 15 26.89 -14.09 41.00
C GLY A 15 26.47 -12.64 41.24
N PHE A 16 26.76 -12.09 42.43
CA PHE A 16 26.54 -10.68 42.74
C PHE A 16 27.49 -9.76 41.97
N GLY A 17 28.76 -10.14 41.82
CA GLY A 17 29.75 -9.41 41.02
C GLY A 17 29.39 -9.37 39.53
N LEU A 18 28.98 -10.52 38.96
CA LEU A 18 28.45 -10.61 37.60
C LEU A 18 27.14 -9.83 37.46
N GLY A 19 26.24 -9.93 38.44
CA GLY A 19 24.99 -9.16 38.47
C GLY A 19 25.24 -7.64 38.48
N GLN A 20 26.19 -7.16 39.29
CA GLN A 20 26.56 -5.74 39.32
C GLN A 20 27.35 -5.29 38.08
N TYR A 21 28.15 -6.18 37.48
CA TYR A 21 28.87 -5.89 36.24
C TYR A 21 27.92 -5.81 35.04
N LEU A 22 26.95 -6.73 34.94
CA LEU A 22 25.92 -6.75 33.90
C LEU A 22 24.86 -5.67 34.11
N ALA A 23 24.55 -5.31 35.36
CA ALA A 23 23.59 -4.23 35.67
C ALA A 23 24.19 -2.83 35.54
N LYS A 24 25.52 -2.68 35.43
CA LYS A 24 26.19 -1.37 35.37
C LYS A 24 25.83 -0.55 34.12
N ASP A 25 25.36 -1.21 33.06
CA ASP A 25 24.94 -0.55 31.80
C ASP A 25 23.41 -0.42 31.63
N ASN A 26 22.62 -0.73 32.68
CA ASN A 26 21.14 -0.66 32.61
C ASN A 26 20.54 0.69 33.06
N ALA A 27 21.37 1.73 33.26
CA ALA A 27 20.81 3.08 33.38
C ALA A 27 20.30 3.50 31.98
N PRO A 28 19.06 3.98 31.83
CA PRO A 28 18.63 4.57 30.58
C PRO A 28 19.56 5.75 30.28
N VAL A 29 20.45 5.57 29.32
CA VAL A 29 21.25 6.67 28.79
C VAL A 29 20.28 7.53 28.01
N ILE A 30 19.76 8.57 28.65
CA ILE A 30 19.19 9.72 27.94
C ILE A 30 20.36 10.31 27.16
N LYS A 31 20.56 9.86 25.91
CA LYS A 31 21.50 10.49 24.99
C LYS A 31 21.06 11.95 24.91
N ALA A 32 21.92 12.86 25.37
CA ALA A 32 21.68 14.29 25.27
C ALA A 32 21.24 14.61 23.84
N ASN A 33 20.17 15.40 23.69
CA ASN A 33 19.55 15.76 22.41
C ASN A 33 20.62 15.89 21.32
N LYS A 34 20.71 14.87 20.45
CA LYS A 34 21.47 15.01 19.20
C LYS A 34 20.91 16.27 18.50
N PRO A 35 21.74 17.03 17.77
CA PRO A 35 21.22 18.15 16.98
C PRO A 35 20.02 17.68 16.15
N ASP A 36 18.96 18.49 16.18
CA ASP A 36 17.72 18.30 15.44
C ASP A 36 18.03 18.33 13.93
N LYS A 37 18.31 17.15 13.39
CA LYS A 37 18.65 16.91 11.99
C LYS A 37 17.48 16.18 11.36
N SER A 38 16.92 16.78 10.32
CA SER A 38 15.93 16.13 9.48
C SER A 38 16.62 15.14 8.54
N PHE A 39 15.86 14.15 8.10
CA PHE A 39 16.15 13.37 6.91
C PHE A 39 16.46 14.32 5.75
N ALA A 40 17.59 14.08 5.09
CA ALA A 40 18.13 14.91 4.01
C ALA A 40 18.19 14.13 2.67
N GLY A 41 17.56 12.96 2.60
CA GLY A 41 17.37 12.19 1.39
C GLY A 41 15.98 12.40 0.79
N GLY A 42 15.63 11.54 -0.16
CA GLY A 42 14.32 11.49 -0.80
C GLY A 42 14.22 12.31 -2.09
N TYR A 43 13.02 12.35 -2.64
CA TYR A 43 12.74 12.97 -3.93
C TYR A 43 12.94 14.49 -3.93
N GLU A 44 13.67 14.99 -4.94
CA GLU A 44 13.78 16.42 -5.23
C GLU A 44 13.24 16.73 -6.64
N ALA A 45 12.07 17.36 -6.73
CA ALA A 45 11.41 17.69 -8.01
C ALA A 45 12.31 18.48 -8.98
N LYS A 46 13.19 19.35 -8.46
CA LYS A 46 14.13 20.15 -9.27
C LYS A 46 15.17 19.31 -10.02
N GLN A 47 15.39 18.07 -9.61
CA GLN A 47 16.33 17.14 -10.21
C GLN A 47 15.64 16.15 -11.17
N ASP A 48 14.31 16.17 -11.26
CA ASP A 48 13.55 15.29 -12.15
C ASP A 48 13.41 15.92 -13.55
N ASP A 49 14.29 15.53 -14.45
CA ASP A 49 14.29 15.98 -15.85
C ASP A 49 13.02 15.57 -16.63
N THR A 50 12.21 14.63 -16.10
CA THR A 50 10.94 14.19 -16.74
C THR A 50 9.80 15.20 -16.57
N LEU A 51 9.95 16.20 -15.70
CA LEU A 51 8.94 17.24 -15.48
C LEU A 51 9.04 18.41 -16.48
N LYS A 52 10.02 18.40 -17.39
CA LYS A 52 10.23 19.48 -18.38
C LYS A 52 9.20 19.42 -19.52
N SER A 53 7.97 19.80 -19.24
CA SER A 53 6.90 19.87 -20.24
C SER A 53 6.07 21.14 -20.05
N ASN A 54 6.06 22.01 -21.06
CA ASN A 54 5.15 23.15 -21.18
C ASN A 54 3.77 22.73 -21.74
N ALA A 55 3.23 21.60 -21.30
CA ALA A 55 1.91 21.18 -21.76
C ALA A 55 0.84 22.10 -21.15
N ASP A 56 -0.08 22.60 -21.98
CA ASP A 56 -1.29 23.30 -21.53
C ASP A 56 -2.19 22.29 -20.78
N VAL A 57 -1.95 22.12 -19.48
CA VAL A 57 -2.78 21.26 -18.63
C VAL A 57 -4.10 21.97 -18.37
N VAL A 58 -5.20 21.41 -18.87
CA VAL A 58 -6.55 21.86 -18.52
C VAL A 58 -6.75 21.61 -17.03
N LEU A 59 -7.06 22.66 -16.27
CA LEU A 59 -7.27 22.53 -14.83
C LEU A 59 -8.63 21.87 -14.56
N PRO A 60 -8.73 20.93 -13.60
CA PRO A 60 -10.00 20.33 -13.21
C PRO A 60 -11.02 21.39 -12.77
N GLY A 61 -12.21 21.37 -13.35
CA GLY A 61 -13.30 22.30 -13.01
C GLY A 61 -13.22 23.66 -13.72
N SER A 62 -12.36 23.82 -14.73
CA SER A 62 -12.38 25.01 -15.60
C SER A 62 -13.50 25.00 -16.64
N GLY A 63 -14.18 23.86 -16.81
CA GLY A 63 -15.24 23.63 -17.79
C GLY A 63 -16.66 23.82 -17.24
N ASP A 64 -17.62 23.20 -17.92
CA ASP A 64 -19.03 23.26 -17.56
C ASP A 64 -19.37 22.32 -16.40
N THR A 65 -20.50 22.57 -15.75
CA THR A 65 -21.06 21.67 -14.73
C THR A 65 -22.21 20.86 -15.30
N ILE A 66 -22.11 19.53 -15.24
CA ILE A 66 -23.16 18.58 -15.62
C ILE A 66 -23.77 18.01 -14.34
N THR A 67 -25.06 18.26 -14.11
CA THR A 67 -25.76 17.72 -12.93
C THR A 67 -26.46 16.40 -13.26
N VAL A 68 -26.25 15.38 -12.43
CA VAL A 68 -26.91 14.07 -12.51
C VAL A 68 -27.86 13.93 -11.34
N ASN A 69 -29.15 13.84 -11.63
CA ASN A 69 -30.21 13.62 -10.65
C ASN A 69 -30.55 12.13 -10.52
N PRO A 70 -31.21 11.70 -9.42
CA PRO A 70 -31.67 10.32 -9.28
C PRO A 70 -32.49 9.86 -10.48
N GLY A 71 -32.21 8.64 -10.96
CA GLY A 71 -32.82 8.06 -12.16
C GLY A 71 -32.09 8.36 -13.47
N GLN A 72 -31.13 9.29 -13.47
CA GLN A 72 -30.19 9.47 -14.58
C GLN A 72 -28.95 8.58 -14.39
N LYS A 73 -28.24 8.29 -15.48
CA LYS A 73 -26.96 7.56 -15.44
C LYS A 73 -25.80 8.53 -15.31
N ILE A 74 -24.87 8.22 -14.41
CA ILE A 74 -23.63 8.98 -14.25
C ILE A 74 -22.74 8.74 -15.48
N GLN A 75 -22.72 7.52 -16.02
CA GLN A 75 -21.91 7.22 -17.21
C GLN A 75 -22.33 8.06 -18.43
N ASP A 76 -23.62 8.36 -18.60
CA ASP A 76 -24.08 9.23 -19.69
C ASP A 76 -23.52 10.65 -19.56
N ALA A 77 -23.41 11.16 -18.33
CA ALA A 77 -22.78 12.45 -18.06
C ALA A 77 -21.27 12.40 -18.32
N VAL A 78 -20.58 11.31 -17.98
CA VAL A 78 -19.17 11.12 -18.30
C VAL A 78 -18.96 11.08 -19.81
N ILE A 79 -19.83 10.41 -20.57
CA ILE A 79 -19.78 10.38 -22.04
C ILE A 79 -19.98 11.78 -22.63
N ALA A 80 -20.89 12.59 -22.06
CA ALA A 80 -21.16 13.96 -22.52
C ALA A 80 -20.07 14.97 -22.11
N ALA A 81 -19.36 14.72 -21.01
CA ALA A 81 -18.36 15.63 -20.47
C ALA A 81 -17.16 15.83 -21.40
N LYS A 82 -16.54 16.99 -21.30
CA LYS A 82 -15.28 17.36 -21.93
C LYS A 82 -14.20 17.58 -20.87
N PRO A 83 -12.91 17.53 -21.25
CA PRO A 83 -11.85 17.87 -20.31
C PRO A 83 -12.07 19.23 -19.62
N GLY A 84 -11.95 19.25 -18.30
CA GLY A 84 -12.19 20.41 -17.45
C GLY A 84 -13.59 20.43 -16.81
N ASP A 85 -14.54 19.63 -17.30
CA ASP A 85 -15.92 19.64 -16.78
C ASP A 85 -16.02 19.04 -15.37
N THR A 86 -17.05 19.47 -14.65
CA THR A 86 -17.45 18.90 -13.36
C THR A 86 -18.79 18.18 -13.49
N ILE A 87 -18.82 16.91 -13.10
CA ILE A 87 -20.01 16.09 -13.00
C ILE A 87 -20.46 16.09 -11.53
N MET A 88 -21.54 16.81 -11.24
CA MET A 88 -22.15 16.86 -9.91
C MET A 88 -23.26 15.82 -9.81
N VAL A 89 -23.11 14.86 -8.90
CA VAL A 89 -24.07 13.77 -8.71
C VAL A 89 -24.88 14.03 -7.44
N MET A 90 -26.19 14.23 -7.61
CA MET A 90 -27.09 14.52 -6.50
C MET A 90 -27.31 13.27 -5.61
N PRO A 91 -27.70 13.42 -4.33
CA PRO A 91 -28.01 12.29 -3.47
C PRO A 91 -29.06 11.37 -4.09
N GLY A 92 -28.78 10.07 -4.08
CA GLY A 92 -29.58 9.05 -4.74
C GLY A 92 -28.83 7.74 -4.87
N LYS A 93 -29.53 6.69 -5.27
CA LYS A 93 -28.93 5.38 -5.52
C LYS A 93 -28.65 5.18 -7.00
N TYR A 94 -27.42 4.79 -7.32
CA TYR A 94 -26.90 4.58 -8.67
C TYR A 94 -26.30 3.17 -8.75
N GLU A 95 -26.77 2.38 -9.71
CA GLU A 95 -26.36 0.99 -9.91
C GLU A 95 -25.71 0.87 -11.30
N GLU A 96 -24.45 1.26 -11.37
CA GLU A 96 -23.63 1.25 -12.59
C GLU A 96 -22.14 1.20 -12.25
N THR A 97 -21.32 0.90 -13.26
CA THR A 97 -19.87 1.11 -13.24
C THR A 97 -19.57 2.36 -14.06
N ILE A 98 -18.70 3.23 -13.55
CA ILE A 98 -18.33 4.49 -14.18
C ILE A 98 -16.92 4.37 -14.75
N TYR A 99 -16.75 4.73 -16.02
CA TYR A 99 -15.47 4.72 -16.74
C TYR A 99 -15.14 6.15 -17.20
N ILE A 100 -14.04 6.69 -16.68
CA ILE A 100 -13.54 8.03 -17.00
C ILE A 100 -12.23 7.92 -17.78
N ASP A 101 -12.32 8.08 -19.10
CA ASP A 101 -11.18 8.01 -20.04
C ASP A 101 -10.68 9.39 -20.50
N LYS A 102 -11.33 10.46 -20.06
CA LYS A 102 -10.98 11.85 -20.39
C LYS A 102 -10.19 12.49 -19.26
N ASP A 103 -9.22 13.30 -19.64
CA ASP A 103 -8.46 14.10 -18.69
C ASP A 103 -9.33 15.18 -18.02
N SER A 104 -8.93 15.61 -16.83
CA SER A 104 -9.41 16.82 -16.14
C SER A 104 -10.89 16.79 -15.79
N ILE A 105 -11.44 15.60 -15.54
CA ILE A 105 -12.82 15.41 -15.08
C ILE A 105 -12.88 15.44 -13.56
N ARG A 106 -13.84 16.22 -13.04
CA ARG A 106 -14.21 16.17 -11.63
C ARG A 106 -15.52 15.43 -11.46
N LEU A 107 -15.52 14.31 -10.76
CA LEU A 107 -16.72 13.58 -10.40
C LEU A 107 -17.00 13.82 -8.90
N ILE A 108 -18.07 14.54 -8.59
CA ILE A 108 -18.35 15.03 -7.23
C ILE A 108 -19.76 14.63 -6.79
N GLY A 109 -19.85 13.83 -5.74
CA GLY A 109 -21.08 13.57 -5.00
C GLY A 109 -21.50 14.80 -4.18
N VAL A 110 -22.73 15.27 -4.39
CA VAL A 110 -23.32 16.34 -3.57
C VAL A 110 -23.75 15.74 -2.23
N ILE A 111 -23.40 16.43 -1.14
CA ILE A 111 -23.85 16.09 0.21
C ILE A 111 -25.01 17.02 0.58
N GLN A 112 -26.21 16.48 0.77
CA GLN A 112 -27.38 17.25 1.21
C GLN A 112 -27.99 16.57 2.43
N GLU A 113 -28.07 17.30 3.55
CA GLU A 113 -28.63 16.79 4.81
C GLU A 113 -27.99 15.46 5.26
N GLY A 114 -26.69 15.30 4.99
CA GLY A 114 -25.92 14.07 5.29
C GLY A 114 -26.10 12.94 4.29
N GLN A 115 -26.99 13.07 3.30
CA GLN A 115 -27.16 12.10 2.22
C GLN A 115 -26.12 12.32 1.12
N ARG A 116 -25.70 11.23 0.48
CA ARG A 116 -24.69 11.19 -0.59
C ARG A 116 -25.26 10.49 -1.83
N ALA A 117 -24.58 10.62 -2.96
CA ALA A 117 -24.74 9.71 -4.07
C ALA A 117 -24.17 8.33 -3.67
N GLU A 118 -25.02 7.31 -3.65
CA GLU A 118 -24.65 5.92 -3.38
C GLU A 118 -24.42 5.17 -4.70
N LEU A 119 -23.19 4.78 -4.98
CA LEU A 119 -22.85 3.77 -5.96
C LEU A 119 -23.00 2.39 -5.31
N ASN A 120 -23.92 1.58 -5.81
CA ASN A 120 -24.21 0.26 -5.25
C ASN A 120 -24.01 -0.83 -6.31
N GLY A 121 -23.02 -1.69 -6.09
CA GLY A 121 -22.70 -2.78 -7.00
C GLY A 121 -23.60 -4.01 -6.89
N ARG A 122 -24.53 -4.03 -5.92
CA ARG A 122 -25.45 -5.15 -5.61
C ARG A 122 -24.80 -6.49 -5.26
N GLY A 123 -23.48 -6.53 -5.09
CA GLY A 123 -22.69 -7.77 -5.03
C GLY A 123 -22.56 -8.46 -6.39
N GLU A 124 -22.87 -7.75 -7.48
CA GLU A 124 -22.88 -8.26 -8.86
C GLU A 124 -21.89 -7.53 -9.76
N LEU A 125 -21.83 -6.19 -9.65
CA LEU A 125 -20.91 -5.35 -10.41
C LEU A 125 -19.50 -5.46 -9.83
N ASN A 126 -18.50 -5.42 -10.71
CA ASN A 126 -17.10 -5.56 -10.29
C ASN A 126 -16.58 -4.26 -9.69
N ASP A 127 -16.57 -3.16 -10.45
CA ASP A 127 -15.92 -1.92 -10.01
C ASP A 127 -16.91 -0.75 -10.01
N ALA A 128 -16.75 0.20 -9.09
CA ALA A 128 -17.62 1.38 -9.05
C ALA A 128 -17.13 2.49 -9.98
N ILE A 129 -15.89 2.94 -9.82
CA ILE A 129 -15.28 4.00 -10.63
C ILE A 129 -13.91 3.54 -11.12
N LEU A 130 -13.72 3.56 -12.43
CA LEU A 130 -12.42 3.38 -13.08
C LEU A 130 -12.05 4.67 -13.81
N TYR A 131 -10.82 5.13 -13.65
CA TYR A 131 -10.30 6.26 -14.42
C TYR A 131 -8.95 5.92 -15.05
N SER A 132 -8.77 6.34 -16.30
CA SER A 132 -7.47 6.31 -16.99
C SER A 132 -6.99 7.71 -17.40
N GLY A 133 -7.89 8.69 -17.36
CA GLY A 133 -7.54 10.10 -17.55
C GLY A 133 -6.63 10.64 -16.45
N ASN A 134 -5.99 11.76 -16.74
CA ASN A 134 -5.13 12.54 -15.84
C ASN A 134 -5.93 13.67 -15.20
N ASN A 135 -5.45 14.25 -14.11
CA ASN A 135 -6.11 15.37 -13.42
C ASN A 135 -7.54 15.00 -12.96
N ILE A 136 -7.70 13.79 -12.42
CA ILE A 136 -9.02 13.24 -12.05
C ILE A 136 -9.31 13.54 -10.58
N THR A 137 -10.52 14.02 -10.33
CA THR A 137 -11.03 14.22 -8.98
C THR A 137 -12.24 13.33 -8.74
N VAL A 138 -12.22 12.51 -7.69
CA VAL A 138 -13.36 11.70 -7.23
C VAL A 138 -13.68 12.03 -5.78
N GLU A 139 -14.86 12.62 -5.57
CA GLU A 139 -15.21 13.17 -4.27
C GLU A 139 -16.58 12.75 -3.76
N ASN A 140 -16.66 12.52 -2.45
CA ASN A 140 -17.89 12.51 -1.66
C ASN A 140 -18.92 11.41 -1.97
N PHE A 141 -18.54 10.31 -2.61
CA PHE A 141 -19.44 9.18 -2.85
C PHE A 141 -19.60 8.28 -1.62
N LEU A 142 -20.75 7.61 -1.54
CA LEU A 142 -20.90 6.36 -0.79
C LEU A 142 -20.78 5.21 -1.81
N ILE A 143 -19.84 4.29 -1.62
CA ILE A 143 -19.60 3.17 -2.54
C ILE A 143 -19.74 1.86 -1.77
N THR A 144 -20.65 0.98 -2.20
CA THR A 144 -20.93 -0.26 -1.49
C THR A 144 -21.17 -1.44 -2.41
N LYS A 145 -20.87 -2.65 -1.93
CA LYS A 145 -21.28 -3.94 -2.53
C LYS A 145 -20.78 -4.14 -3.96
N TYR A 146 -19.54 -3.77 -4.23
CA TYR A 146 -18.84 -4.10 -5.48
C TYR A 146 -17.96 -5.33 -5.25
N LYS A 147 -17.79 -6.22 -6.24
CA LYS A 147 -16.99 -7.45 -6.09
C LYS A 147 -15.48 -7.24 -6.29
N GLY A 148 -15.11 -6.23 -7.06
CA GLY A 148 -13.76 -5.85 -7.42
C GLY A 148 -13.37 -4.64 -6.58
N ASN A 149 -13.43 -3.45 -7.17
CA ASN A 149 -12.86 -2.24 -6.57
C ASN A 149 -13.88 -1.15 -6.31
N GLY A 150 -13.62 -0.33 -5.29
CA GLY A 150 -14.32 0.94 -5.10
C GLY A 150 -13.92 1.95 -6.18
N ILE A 151 -12.68 2.45 -6.11
CA ILE A 151 -12.14 3.43 -7.06
C ILE A 151 -10.78 2.93 -7.57
N MET A 152 -10.64 2.69 -8.88
CA MET A 152 -9.41 2.22 -9.50
C MET A 152 -8.85 3.24 -10.49
N GLY A 153 -7.57 3.59 -10.33
CA GLY A 153 -6.82 4.40 -11.29
C GLY A 153 -5.96 3.52 -12.19
N GLN A 154 -6.03 3.73 -13.50
CA GLN A 154 -5.36 2.92 -14.51
C GLN A 154 -4.38 3.80 -15.30
N ALA A 155 -3.20 4.02 -14.72
CA ALA A 155 -2.19 4.91 -15.29
C ALA A 155 -2.67 6.36 -15.50
N GLY A 156 -3.54 6.87 -14.63
CA GLY A 156 -3.88 8.30 -14.56
C GLY A 156 -2.94 9.05 -13.62
N ASN A 157 -2.36 10.18 -14.07
CA ASN A 157 -1.58 11.08 -13.22
C ASN A 157 -2.45 12.16 -12.58
N ASN A 158 -1.93 12.85 -11.55
CA ASN A 158 -2.57 14.02 -10.92
C ASN A 158 -3.97 13.70 -10.38
N PHE A 159 -4.12 12.67 -9.56
CA PHE A 159 -5.43 12.28 -9.05
C PHE A 159 -5.69 12.81 -7.63
N GLU A 160 -6.94 13.12 -7.34
CA GLU A 160 -7.42 13.46 -6.01
C GLU A 160 -8.65 12.61 -5.69
N ILE A 161 -8.51 11.71 -4.72
CA ILE A 161 -9.59 10.84 -4.26
C ILE A 161 -9.86 11.17 -2.79
N ARG A 162 -10.99 11.85 -2.53
CA ARG A 162 -11.25 12.34 -1.17
C ARG A 162 -12.69 12.34 -0.71
N GLY A 163 -12.87 12.26 0.60
CA GLY A 163 -14.19 12.39 1.23
C GLY A 163 -15.15 11.26 0.93
N ASN A 164 -14.68 10.14 0.36
CA ASN A 164 -15.50 8.99 0.00
C ASN A 164 -15.72 8.08 1.20
N VAL A 165 -16.86 7.41 1.22
CA VAL A 165 -17.18 6.33 2.18
C VAL A 165 -17.29 5.04 1.37
N ILE A 166 -16.37 4.11 1.56
CA ILE A 166 -16.29 2.86 0.82
C ILE A 166 -16.43 1.70 1.80
N VAL A 167 -17.46 0.88 1.62
CA VAL A 167 -17.79 -0.19 2.57
C VAL A 167 -18.10 -1.45 1.79
N ASP A 168 -17.45 -2.55 2.17
CA ASP A 168 -17.77 -3.88 1.63
C ASP A 168 -17.65 -3.90 0.09
N THR A 169 -16.49 -3.47 -0.39
CA THR A 169 -16.07 -3.63 -1.79
C THR A 169 -14.96 -4.67 -1.82
N GLY A 170 -15.04 -5.65 -2.71
CA GLY A 170 -14.28 -6.91 -2.63
C GLY A 170 -12.77 -6.75 -2.49
N VAL A 171 -12.04 -6.66 -3.59
CA VAL A 171 -10.57 -6.76 -3.59
C VAL A 171 -9.93 -5.49 -3.02
N TYR A 172 -10.16 -4.32 -3.63
CA TYR A 172 -9.54 -3.05 -3.21
C TYR A 172 -10.57 -1.94 -2.96
N GLY A 173 -10.34 -1.10 -1.95
CA GLY A 173 -11.19 0.07 -1.70
C GLY A 173 -10.84 1.21 -2.65
N ILE A 174 -9.64 1.76 -2.50
CA ILE A 174 -9.04 2.76 -3.39
C ILE A 174 -7.75 2.17 -3.96
N PHE A 175 -7.63 2.14 -5.29
CA PHE A 175 -6.54 1.51 -6.01
C PHE A 175 -6.01 2.35 -7.18
N PRO A 176 -5.26 3.44 -6.93
CA PRO A 176 -4.42 4.04 -7.95
C PRO A 176 -3.27 3.10 -8.34
N GLN A 177 -3.20 2.74 -9.63
CA GLN A 177 -2.14 1.93 -10.21
C GLN A 177 -1.39 2.75 -11.27
N LEU A 178 -0.05 2.68 -11.22
CA LEU A 178 0.83 3.30 -12.21
C LEU A 178 0.61 4.82 -12.32
N GLY A 179 0.20 5.48 -11.23
CA GLY A 179 -0.05 6.92 -11.20
C GLY A 179 1.18 7.70 -10.76
N LYS A 180 1.25 8.99 -11.12
CA LYS A 180 2.23 9.93 -10.56
C LYS A 180 1.52 11.18 -10.04
N ASN A 181 1.96 11.70 -8.91
CA ASN A 181 1.44 12.91 -8.27
C ASN A 181 -0.03 12.73 -7.84
N GLY A 182 -0.28 12.09 -6.70
CA GLY A 182 -1.64 11.71 -6.31
C GLY A 182 -1.95 11.89 -4.83
N ILE A 183 -3.20 12.23 -4.54
CA ILE A 183 -3.71 12.43 -3.17
C ILE A 183 -4.86 11.46 -2.90
N VAL A 184 -4.74 10.72 -1.80
CA VAL A 184 -5.83 9.93 -1.22
C VAL A 184 -6.08 10.45 0.19
N SER A 185 -7.17 11.19 0.40
CA SER A 185 -7.39 11.83 1.70
C SER A 185 -8.83 11.89 2.20
N HIS A 186 -9.01 11.92 3.52
CA HIS A 186 -10.32 12.09 4.15
C HIS A 186 -11.36 11.02 3.74
N ASN A 187 -10.91 9.84 3.34
CA ASN A 187 -11.80 8.72 3.02
C ASN A 187 -12.03 7.86 4.27
N ILE A 188 -13.20 7.22 4.32
CA ILE A 188 -13.55 6.20 5.31
C ILE A 188 -13.73 4.89 4.55
N ILE A 189 -12.90 3.88 4.83
CA ILE A 189 -12.84 2.65 4.03
C ILE A 189 -12.86 1.44 4.94
N SER A 190 -13.73 0.47 4.67
CA SER A 190 -13.84 -0.72 5.51
C SER A 190 -14.34 -1.97 4.80
N GLY A 191 -13.99 -3.14 5.36
CA GLY A 191 -14.47 -4.43 4.90
C GLY A 191 -13.85 -4.88 3.57
N ILE A 192 -12.55 -4.62 3.39
CA ILE A 192 -11.85 -4.89 2.11
C ILE A 192 -10.98 -6.14 2.22
N GLU A 193 -11.09 -7.04 1.24
CA GLU A 193 -10.48 -8.39 1.24
C GLU A 193 -8.98 -8.39 0.98
N ASP A 194 -8.45 -7.39 0.27
CA ASP A 194 -7.01 -7.24 0.04
C ASP A 194 -6.48 -6.01 0.78
N ALA A 195 -6.70 -4.81 0.24
CA ALA A 195 -6.23 -3.56 0.83
C ALA A 195 -7.26 -2.43 0.73
N ALA A 196 -7.50 -1.75 1.86
CA ALA A 196 -8.43 -0.63 1.91
C ALA A 196 -7.98 0.54 1.03
N ILE A 197 -6.70 0.91 1.17
CA ILE A 197 -6.01 1.81 0.23
C ILE A 197 -4.80 1.06 -0.30
N TYR A 198 -4.78 0.80 -1.61
CA TYR A 198 -3.67 0.20 -2.32
C TYR A 198 -3.06 1.23 -3.26
N VAL A 199 -1.81 1.62 -3.03
CA VAL A 199 -1.04 2.46 -3.93
C VAL A 199 -0.03 1.58 -4.64
N GLY A 200 -0.30 1.30 -5.91
CA GLY A 200 0.47 0.33 -6.70
C GLY A 200 1.32 0.98 -7.77
N MET A 201 2.59 0.61 -7.85
CA MET A 201 3.50 1.02 -8.92
C MET A 201 3.49 2.53 -9.22
N SER A 202 3.30 3.35 -8.19
CA SER A 202 3.03 4.78 -8.32
C SER A 202 4.16 5.63 -7.74
N ASP A 203 4.19 6.90 -8.11
CA ASP A 203 5.22 7.86 -7.73
C ASP A 203 4.61 9.13 -7.15
N ASN A 204 5.25 9.74 -6.15
CA ASN A 204 4.84 11.04 -5.61
C ASN A 204 3.40 11.00 -5.05
N ILE A 205 3.15 10.11 -4.08
CA ILE A 205 1.80 9.86 -3.54
C ILE A 205 1.68 10.34 -2.10
N HIS A 206 0.55 10.96 -1.78
CA HIS A 206 0.22 11.39 -0.42
C HIS A 206 -1.08 10.73 0.05
N VAL A 207 -0.97 9.88 1.08
CA VAL A 207 -2.09 9.21 1.73
C VAL A 207 -2.28 9.81 3.12
N ALA A 208 -3.31 10.65 3.29
CA ALA A 208 -3.46 11.40 4.53
C ALA A 208 -4.89 11.55 5.05
N HIS A 209 -5.05 11.60 6.38
CA HIS A 209 -6.34 11.85 7.03
C HIS A 209 -7.45 10.85 6.69
N ASN A 210 -7.10 9.62 6.33
CA ASN A 210 -8.07 8.56 6.08
C ASN A 210 -8.37 7.78 7.38
N GLU A 211 -9.56 7.21 7.45
CA GLU A 211 -9.91 6.18 8.43
C GLU A 211 -10.09 4.84 7.70
N VAL A 212 -9.29 3.84 8.07
CA VAL A 212 -9.32 2.52 7.43
C VAL A 212 -9.41 1.41 8.47
N PHE A 213 -10.40 0.54 8.33
CA PHE A 213 -10.68 -0.49 9.32
C PHE A 213 -11.37 -1.74 8.77
N ASP A 214 -11.44 -2.80 9.57
CA ASP A 214 -12.10 -4.07 9.23
C ASP A 214 -11.63 -4.68 7.90
N SER A 215 -10.40 -4.41 7.47
CA SER A 215 -9.82 -4.88 6.20
C SER A 215 -8.64 -5.82 6.44
N VAL A 216 -8.14 -6.49 5.40
CA VAL A 216 -6.91 -7.28 5.51
C VAL A 216 -5.71 -6.34 5.68
N ALA A 217 -5.32 -5.60 4.64
CA ALA A 217 -4.40 -4.49 4.74
C ALA A 217 -5.18 -3.18 4.89
N GLY A 218 -4.78 -2.32 5.83
CA GLY A 218 -5.34 -0.98 5.96
C GLY A 218 -4.86 -0.06 4.84
N ILE A 219 -3.56 0.24 4.81
CA ILE A 219 -2.90 1.03 3.77
C ILE A 219 -1.71 0.27 3.25
N GLU A 220 -1.60 0.14 1.93
CA GLU A 220 -0.52 -0.54 1.25
C GLU A 220 0.16 0.37 0.23
N ILE A 221 1.49 0.50 0.36
CA ILE A 221 2.38 1.16 -0.60
C ILE A 221 3.22 0.06 -1.26
N GLU A 222 2.81 -0.33 -2.47
CA GLU A 222 3.33 -1.48 -3.18
C GLU A 222 4.04 -1.06 -4.47
N ASN A 223 5.28 -1.53 -4.62
CA ASN A 223 6.17 -1.24 -5.75
C ASN A 223 6.20 0.27 -6.12
N SER A 224 6.06 1.13 -5.12
CA SER A 224 5.79 2.57 -5.26
C SER A 224 6.90 3.40 -4.63
N ARG A 225 7.08 4.62 -5.12
CA ARG A 225 8.21 5.47 -4.73
C ARG A 225 7.74 6.84 -4.28
N HIS A 226 8.51 7.48 -3.41
CA HIS A 226 8.28 8.88 -3.03
C HIS A 226 6.87 9.07 -2.46
N SER A 227 6.56 8.33 -1.38
CA SER A 227 5.23 8.30 -0.78
C SER A 227 5.24 8.78 0.66
N ILE A 228 4.23 9.57 1.04
CA ILE A 228 4.00 9.98 2.43
C ILE A 228 2.66 9.41 2.88
N VAL A 229 2.69 8.67 4.00
CA VAL A 229 1.52 8.13 4.68
C VAL A 229 1.42 8.78 6.04
N GLU A 230 0.51 9.74 6.21
CA GLU A 230 0.44 10.52 7.45
C GLU A 230 -0.95 10.86 7.98
N ASN A 231 -1.05 11.04 9.30
CA ASN A 231 -2.27 11.50 9.96
C ASN A 231 -3.50 10.61 9.70
N ASN A 232 -3.29 9.33 9.39
CA ASN A 232 -4.37 8.36 9.20
C ASN A 232 -4.74 7.69 10.52
N TYR A 233 -6.01 7.26 10.62
CA TYR A 233 -6.50 6.39 11.67
C TYR A 233 -6.69 4.98 11.11
N VAL A 234 -5.74 4.10 11.42
CA VAL A 234 -5.62 2.75 10.86
C VAL A 234 -5.87 1.75 11.98
N HIS A 235 -7.07 1.19 12.06
CA HIS A 235 -7.49 0.38 13.19
C HIS A 235 -8.26 -0.87 12.81
N ASN A 236 -8.17 -1.91 13.63
CA ASN A 236 -8.90 -3.17 13.44
C ASN A 236 -8.80 -3.77 12.02
N ASN A 237 -7.64 -3.64 11.35
CA ASN A 237 -7.31 -4.41 10.15
C ASN A 237 -6.54 -5.68 10.54
N THR A 238 -6.13 -6.53 9.59
CA THR A 238 -5.19 -7.63 9.88
C THR A 238 -3.75 -7.10 9.99
N GLY A 239 -3.35 -6.31 9.00
CA GLY A 239 -2.14 -5.49 8.98
C GLY A 239 -2.52 -4.01 8.84
N GLY A 240 -1.88 -3.13 9.60
CA GLY A 240 -2.20 -1.70 9.58
C GLY A 240 -1.68 -0.99 8.33
N ILE A 241 -0.40 -0.60 8.34
CA ILE A 241 0.27 0.10 7.22
C ILE A 241 1.39 -0.78 6.67
N LEU A 242 1.44 -0.91 5.35
CA LEU A 242 2.37 -1.79 4.66
C LEU A 242 3.16 -1.01 3.62
N ALA A 243 4.47 -1.22 3.58
CA ALA A 243 5.35 -0.75 2.52
C ALA A 243 6.17 -1.94 2.04
N PHE A 244 5.94 -2.40 0.81
CA PHE A 244 6.65 -3.59 0.32
C PHE A 244 6.78 -3.69 -1.19
N ILE A 245 7.64 -4.63 -1.60
CA ILE A 245 7.84 -5.04 -2.99
C ILE A 245 7.14 -6.38 -3.19
N THR A 246 6.21 -6.45 -4.14
CA THR A 246 5.68 -7.69 -4.69
C THR A 246 6.58 -8.19 -5.83
N PRO A 247 7.19 -9.38 -5.70
CA PRO A 247 8.01 -9.99 -6.72
C PRO A 247 7.24 -10.29 -8.01
N GLY A 248 7.92 -10.18 -9.15
CA GLY A 248 7.33 -10.48 -10.47
C GLY A 248 6.44 -9.37 -11.03
N LEU A 249 6.30 -8.23 -10.35
CA LEU A 249 5.73 -7.03 -10.94
C LEU A 249 6.74 -6.26 -11.80
N PRO A 250 6.29 -5.40 -12.75
CA PRO A 250 7.22 -4.72 -13.66
C PRO A 250 8.01 -3.58 -13.02
N ILE A 251 7.45 -2.86 -12.05
CA ILE A 251 8.23 -1.98 -11.18
C ILE A 251 8.82 -2.87 -10.08
N LYS A 252 10.13 -2.80 -9.88
CA LYS A 252 10.88 -3.74 -9.01
C LYS A 252 11.33 -3.11 -7.69
N THR A 253 10.84 -1.92 -7.40
CA THR A 253 11.33 -1.09 -6.30
C THR A 253 10.18 -0.48 -5.51
N THR A 254 10.37 -0.40 -4.20
CA THR A 254 9.59 0.43 -3.29
C THR A 254 10.61 1.16 -2.46
N TYR A 255 10.72 2.47 -2.60
CA TYR A 255 11.66 3.25 -1.80
C TYR A 255 11.21 4.67 -1.54
N ASP A 256 11.85 5.31 -0.55
CA ASP A 256 11.55 6.68 -0.15
C ASP A 256 10.09 6.83 0.31
N VAL A 257 9.76 6.07 1.35
CA VAL A 257 8.42 6.04 1.96
C VAL A 257 8.50 6.57 3.38
N ILE A 258 7.73 7.62 3.68
CA ILE A 258 7.63 8.20 5.03
C ILE A 258 6.28 7.80 5.63
N ILE A 259 6.30 7.08 6.74
CA ILE A 259 5.13 6.71 7.54
C ILE A 259 5.17 7.49 8.84
N ARG A 260 4.35 8.54 8.97
CA ARG A 260 4.41 9.42 10.14
C ARG A 260 3.08 9.89 10.71
N ASN A 261 3.05 10.18 12.01
CA ASN A 261 1.88 10.78 12.68
C ASN A 261 0.57 9.98 12.54
N ASN A 262 0.65 8.67 12.29
CA ASN A 262 -0.54 7.82 12.17
C ASN A 262 -0.94 7.23 13.54
N PHE A 263 -2.23 6.97 13.70
CA PHE A 263 -2.76 6.13 14.77
C PHE A 263 -2.92 4.70 14.22
N VAL A 264 -2.04 3.78 14.64
CA VAL A 264 -2.02 2.38 14.18
C VAL A 264 -2.43 1.49 15.34
N VAL A 265 -3.74 1.27 15.47
CA VAL A 265 -4.35 0.81 16.73
C VAL A 265 -5.10 -0.51 16.56
N GLY A 266 -4.67 -1.53 17.29
CA GLY A 266 -5.44 -2.76 17.43
C GLY A 266 -5.73 -3.46 16.11
N ASN A 267 -4.80 -3.45 15.15
CA ASN A 267 -4.94 -4.13 13.87
C ASN A 267 -4.85 -5.65 14.06
N ASN A 268 -5.91 -6.23 14.64
CA ASN A 268 -6.00 -7.60 15.12
C ASN A 268 -7.10 -8.41 14.44
N HIS A 269 -7.67 -7.87 13.36
CA HIS A 269 -8.75 -8.51 12.62
C HIS A 269 -8.26 -9.84 12.05
N LYS A 270 -9.16 -10.81 11.95
CA LYS A 270 -8.83 -12.09 11.33
C LYS A 270 -8.49 -11.84 9.87
N ASN A 271 -7.41 -12.43 9.37
CA ASN A 271 -7.10 -12.39 7.94
C ASN A 271 -8.18 -13.14 7.15
N PHE A 272 -8.76 -12.46 6.16
CA PHE A 272 -9.78 -13.01 5.24
C PHE A 272 -9.40 -12.82 3.77
N GLY A 273 -8.12 -12.56 3.48
CA GLY A 273 -7.63 -12.37 2.13
C GLY A 273 -7.65 -13.65 1.32
N ALA A 274 -7.62 -13.50 0.00
CA ALA A 274 -7.67 -14.62 -0.93
C ALA A 274 -6.55 -15.65 -0.60
N PRO A 275 -6.88 -16.93 -0.33
CA PRO A 275 -5.86 -17.91 0.06
C PRO A 275 -4.70 -18.01 -0.93
N GLY A 276 -3.48 -17.90 -0.41
CA GLY A 276 -2.25 -17.93 -1.22
C GLY A 276 -1.87 -16.61 -1.88
N SER A 277 -2.62 -15.52 -1.69
CA SER A 277 -2.12 -14.17 -1.98
C SER A 277 -1.05 -13.76 -0.96
N THR A 278 -0.24 -12.76 -1.32
CA THR A 278 0.77 -12.18 -0.43
C THR A 278 0.15 -11.69 0.89
N VAL A 279 -0.93 -10.91 0.82
CA VAL A 279 -1.58 -10.35 2.01
C VAL A 279 -2.25 -11.40 2.90
N ALA A 280 -2.65 -12.54 2.35
CA ALA A 280 -3.17 -13.67 3.15
C ALA A 280 -2.11 -14.26 4.08
N GLY A 281 -0.83 -13.97 3.83
CA GLY A 281 0.29 -14.34 4.69
C GLY A 281 0.52 -13.40 5.88
N ILE A 282 -0.13 -12.23 5.92
CA ILE A 282 0.08 -11.25 7.00
C ILE A 282 -0.52 -11.79 8.30
N PRO A 283 0.28 -11.90 9.37
CA PRO A 283 -0.24 -12.27 10.68
C PRO A 283 -1.18 -11.19 11.23
N PRO A 284 -2.40 -11.56 11.70
CA PRO A 284 -3.23 -10.67 12.50
C PRO A 284 -2.43 -10.04 13.65
N GLY A 285 -2.55 -8.74 13.86
CA GLY A 285 -1.79 -8.03 14.89
C GLY A 285 -0.52 -7.38 14.38
N THR A 286 -0.36 -7.19 13.07
CA THR A 286 0.79 -6.49 12.50
C THR A 286 0.46 -5.00 12.41
N GLY A 287 1.15 -4.15 13.19
CA GLY A 287 0.94 -2.70 13.14
C GLY A 287 1.42 -2.10 11.81
N ILE A 288 2.74 -2.03 11.63
CA ILE A 288 3.39 -1.60 10.38
C ILE A 288 4.25 -2.73 9.83
N LEU A 289 4.15 -3.04 8.54
CA LEU A 289 4.98 -4.02 7.84
C LEU A 289 5.87 -3.34 6.81
N VAL A 290 7.17 -3.60 6.88
CA VAL A 290 8.14 -3.29 5.83
C VAL A 290 8.65 -4.60 5.25
N MET A 291 8.39 -4.87 3.98
CA MET A 291 8.86 -6.08 3.31
C MET A 291 9.65 -5.75 2.04
N ALA A 292 10.97 -5.93 2.10
CA ALA A 292 11.89 -5.62 1.00
C ALA A 292 11.85 -4.16 0.48
N ALA A 293 11.12 -3.26 1.14
CA ALA A 293 11.10 -1.84 0.76
C ALA A 293 12.30 -1.11 1.37
N ASP A 294 12.86 -0.20 0.58
CA ASP A 294 14.05 0.57 0.92
C ASP A 294 13.71 1.96 1.42
N GLU A 295 14.62 2.58 2.17
CA GLU A 295 14.54 3.98 2.60
C GLU A 295 13.18 4.32 3.25
N VAL A 296 12.62 3.38 4.02
CA VAL A 296 11.37 3.57 4.75
C VAL A 296 11.67 4.25 6.08
N VAL A 297 11.12 5.46 6.28
CA VAL A 297 11.23 6.21 7.54
C VAL A 297 9.92 6.09 8.32
N ILE A 298 9.99 5.56 9.55
CA ILE A 298 8.83 5.36 10.43
C ILE A 298 8.99 6.24 11.67
N GLU A 299 8.16 7.27 11.82
CA GLU A 299 8.28 8.24 12.91
C GLU A 299 6.95 8.78 13.45
N ASN A 300 6.94 9.22 14.70
CA ASN A 300 5.84 9.90 15.38
C ASN A 300 4.48 9.19 15.28
N ASN A 301 4.46 7.89 15.02
CA ASN A 301 3.22 7.12 15.01
C ASN A 301 2.85 6.71 16.44
N ILE A 302 1.56 6.59 16.70
CA ILE A 302 0.99 5.98 17.91
C ILE A 302 0.58 4.56 17.54
N ILE A 303 1.42 3.59 17.90
CA ILE A 303 1.28 2.19 17.50
C ILE A 303 0.93 1.38 18.75
N THR A 304 -0.33 0.96 18.87
CA THR A 304 -0.82 0.38 20.12
C THR A 304 -1.72 -0.82 19.91
N ASP A 305 -1.71 -1.74 20.88
CA ASP A 305 -2.64 -2.86 20.98
C ASP A 305 -2.60 -3.87 19.81
N ASN A 306 -1.51 -3.93 19.03
CA ASN A 306 -1.35 -4.91 17.94
C ASN A 306 -0.78 -6.24 18.48
N LYS A 307 -1.45 -7.38 18.22
CA LYS A 307 -1.12 -8.69 18.81
C LYS A 307 0.29 -9.21 18.48
N THR A 308 0.71 -9.07 17.22
CA THR A 308 1.95 -9.67 16.70
C THR A 308 3.16 -8.77 16.93
N ALA A 309 3.13 -7.53 16.44
CA ALA A 309 4.19 -6.55 16.67
C ALA A 309 3.69 -5.14 16.35
N GLY A 310 4.37 -4.12 16.88
CA GLY A 310 4.16 -2.74 16.47
C GLY A 310 4.72 -2.48 15.07
N ILE A 311 5.98 -2.86 14.84
CA ILE A 311 6.64 -2.82 13.52
C ILE A 311 7.23 -4.20 13.23
N MET A 312 6.98 -4.71 12.03
CA MET A 312 7.59 -5.92 11.49
C MET A 312 8.37 -5.57 10.22
N ILE A 313 9.63 -6.00 10.16
CA ILE A 313 10.51 -5.84 9.00
C ILE A 313 10.91 -7.23 8.52
N THR A 314 10.77 -7.51 7.22
CA THR A 314 11.14 -8.82 6.66
C THR A 314 11.73 -8.70 5.26
N ASP A 315 12.60 -9.64 4.91
CA ASP A 315 12.96 -9.90 3.51
C ASP A 315 11.94 -10.84 2.86
N HIS A 316 12.06 -11.05 1.55
CA HIS A 316 11.21 -12.00 0.82
C HIS A 316 11.42 -13.46 1.21
N TYR A 317 12.58 -13.84 1.75
CA TYR A 317 12.87 -15.22 2.14
C TYR A 317 12.12 -15.66 3.40
N ASN A 318 11.69 -14.71 4.22
CA ASN A 318 10.94 -14.95 5.46
C ASN A 318 9.48 -14.54 5.36
N ALA A 319 9.05 -14.07 4.18
CA ALA A 319 7.67 -13.68 3.91
C ALA A 319 6.85 -14.89 3.38
N PRO A 320 5.74 -15.25 4.03
CA PRO A 320 4.85 -16.30 3.53
C PRO A 320 4.18 -15.90 2.21
N ASN A 321 3.91 -16.88 1.36
CA ASN A 321 3.26 -16.70 0.04
C ASN A 321 4.01 -15.78 -0.94
N THR A 322 5.29 -15.49 -0.69
CA THR A 322 6.12 -14.66 -1.56
C THR A 322 6.99 -15.54 -2.46
N THR A 323 7.00 -15.25 -3.77
CA THR A 323 7.96 -15.83 -4.72
C THR A 323 9.24 -14.99 -4.75
N ILE A 324 10.36 -15.56 -5.21
CA ILE A 324 11.59 -14.78 -5.42
C ILE A 324 11.66 -14.32 -6.87
N ASP A 325 12.14 -13.09 -7.06
CA ASP A 325 12.34 -12.46 -8.36
C ASP A 325 13.77 -11.92 -8.42
N GLU A 326 14.59 -12.43 -9.34
CA GLU A 326 15.99 -11.99 -9.50
C GLU A 326 16.12 -10.50 -9.85
N GLY A 327 15.06 -9.89 -10.41
CA GLY A 327 15.04 -8.48 -10.76
C GLY A 327 14.67 -7.54 -9.61
N SER A 328 14.25 -8.07 -8.46
CA SER A 328 13.88 -7.30 -7.27
C SER A 328 14.88 -7.55 -6.15
N ASP A 329 15.30 -6.50 -5.43
CA ASP A 329 16.08 -6.71 -4.21
C ASP A 329 15.16 -7.39 -3.16
N PRO A 330 15.55 -8.56 -2.61
CA PRO A 330 14.72 -9.22 -1.61
C PRO A 330 14.85 -8.61 -0.21
N TYR A 331 15.82 -7.73 0.03
CA TYR A 331 16.13 -7.19 1.36
C TYR A 331 15.61 -5.77 1.52
N PRO A 332 15.04 -5.41 2.69
CA PRO A 332 14.74 -4.03 3.00
C PRO A 332 16.02 -3.29 3.40
N ASP A 333 16.33 -2.21 2.71
CA ASP A 333 17.55 -1.43 2.94
C ASP A 333 17.26 -0.04 3.50
N GLN A 334 18.16 0.45 4.35
CA GLN A 334 18.11 1.82 4.90
C GLN A 334 16.79 2.16 5.62
N VAL A 335 16.15 1.18 6.27
CA VAL A 335 14.96 1.42 7.09
C VAL A 335 15.37 2.24 8.32
N ALA A 336 14.68 3.36 8.55
CA ALA A 336 14.93 4.25 9.67
C ALA A 336 13.73 4.27 10.63
N ILE A 337 13.90 3.65 11.81
CA ILE A 337 12.90 3.70 12.87
C ILE A 337 13.25 4.85 13.81
N LEU A 338 12.46 5.92 13.80
CA LEU A 338 12.68 7.08 14.67
C LEU A 338 11.82 6.98 15.95
N ASP A 339 11.55 8.12 16.60
CA ASP A 339 10.70 8.13 17.79
C ASP A 339 9.25 7.79 17.41
N ASN A 340 8.70 6.73 17.99
CA ASN A 340 7.30 6.34 17.89
C ASN A 340 6.79 6.07 19.31
N LEU A 341 5.48 6.20 19.54
CA LEU A 341 4.87 5.77 20.79
C LEU A 341 4.34 4.35 20.60
N MET A 342 4.94 3.38 21.30
CA MET A 342 4.53 1.98 21.26
C MET A 342 4.01 1.54 22.63
N LEU A 343 2.81 0.95 22.66
CA LEU A 343 2.20 0.47 23.91
C LEU A 343 1.39 -0.80 23.66
N ARG A 344 1.64 -1.82 24.48
CA ARG A 344 0.91 -3.11 24.44
C ARG A 344 0.86 -3.74 23.05
N ASN A 345 1.96 -3.69 22.31
CA ASN A 345 2.12 -4.51 21.10
C ASN A 345 2.72 -5.86 21.47
N GLY A 346 2.61 -6.86 20.58
CA GLY A 346 3.31 -8.14 20.69
C GLY A 346 2.82 -9.07 21.80
N TYR A 347 1.68 -8.78 22.42
CA TYR A 347 1.18 -9.52 23.60
C TYR A 347 0.61 -10.92 23.27
N ASP A 348 0.38 -11.20 21.99
CA ASP A 348 -0.10 -12.49 21.49
C ASP A 348 0.58 -12.79 20.14
N THR A 349 1.92 -12.75 20.15
CA THR A 349 2.71 -12.90 18.92
C THR A 349 2.77 -14.34 18.43
N ILE A 350 3.02 -14.50 17.13
CA ILE A 350 3.18 -15.80 16.46
C ILE A 350 4.43 -16.56 16.92
N ASP A 351 4.44 -17.87 16.72
CA ASP A 351 5.47 -18.77 17.25
C ASP A 351 6.84 -18.55 16.60
N GLU A 352 6.88 -18.13 15.34
CA GLU A 352 8.11 -17.76 14.62
C GLU A 352 8.79 -16.56 15.30
N VAL A 353 8.02 -15.57 15.72
CA VAL A 353 8.55 -14.40 16.45
C VAL A 353 9.01 -14.83 17.85
N LYS A 354 8.26 -15.68 18.56
CA LYS A 354 8.70 -16.22 19.86
C LYS A 354 10.00 -17.00 19.72
N ALA A 355 10.14 -17.81 18.67
CA ALA A 355 11.36 -18.55 18.39
C ALA A 355 12.53 -17.60 18.13
N LEU A 356 12.34 -16.55 17.34
CA LEU A 356 13.36 -15.52 17.10
C LEU A 356 13.73 -14.77 18.40
N MET A 357 12.77 -14.47 19.27
CA MET A 357 13.07 -13.86 20.57
C MET A 357 13.97 -14.75 21.43
N LEU A 358 13.73 -16.07 21.41
CA LEU A 358 14.52 -17.04 22.16
C LEU A 358 15.96 -17.15 21.66
N THR A 359 16.22 -16.97 20.35
CA THR A 359 17.60 -16.96 19.82
C THR A 359 18.41 -15.78 20.33
N GLU A 360 17.76 -14.68 20.69
CA GLU A 360 18.38 -13.49 21.29
C GLU A 360 18.22 -13.42 22.82
N LEU A 361 17.69 -14.47 23.45
CA LEU A 361 17.40 -14.54 24.89
C LEU A 361 16.49 -13.38 25.39
N LYS A 362 15.59 -12.91 24.53
CA LYS A 362 14.64 -11.83 24.85
C LYS A 362 13.33 -12.39 25.39
N THR A 363 12.74 -11.67 26.33
CA THR A 363 11.44 -11.98 26.94
C THR A 363 10.55 -10.74 26.92
N GLY A 364 9.25 -10.92 27.16
CA GLY A 364 8.26 -9.84 27.05
C GLY A 364 7.56 -9.81 25.70
N ASN A 365 6.96 -8.68 25.37
CA ASN A 365 6.16 -8.52 24.17
C ASN A 365 6.91 -7.64 23.17
N PRO A 366 7.18 -8.11 21.94
CA PRO A 366 8.00 -7.36 21.00
C PRO A 366 7.24 -6.17 20.40
N ASP A 367 7.86 -4.99 20.49
CA ASP A 367 7.40 -3.79 19.81
C ASP A 367 7.89 -3.77 18.36
N ILE A 368 9.16 -4.15 18.12
CA ILE A 368 9.82 -4.13 16.82
C ILE A 368 10.44 -5.50 16.56
N VAL A 369 10.10 -6.09 15.42
CA VAL A 369 10.61 -7.39 14.99
C VAL A 369 11.23 -7.26 13.61
N ARG A 370 12.42 -7.83 13.42
CA ARG A 370 13.03 -8.00 12.10
C ARG A 370 13.36 -9.47 11.83
N ALA A 371 12.73 -10.06 10.83
CA ALA A 371 13.00 -11.42 10.32
C ALA A 371 13.84 -11.36 9.04
N GLY A 372 14.79 -12.28 8.84
CA GLY A 372 15.61 -12.31 7.60
C GLY A 372 16.89 -11.46 7.60
N LYS A 373 17.11 -10.62 6.59
CA LYS A 373 18.21 -9.65 6.49
C LYS A 373 17.68 -8.24 6.21
N SER A 374 18.46 -7.20 6.55
CA SER A 374 18.23 -5.80 6.19
C SER A 374 19.57 -5.09 6.12
N ASN A 375 19.84 -4.26 5.10
CA ASN A 375 21.13 -3.56 4.99
C ASN A 375 21.03 -2.11 5.46
N ASP A 376 22.07 -1.61 6.12
CA ASP A 376 22.27 -0.19 6.47
C ASP A 376 21.13 0.53 7.21
N SER A 377 20.22 -0.22 7.81
CA SER A 377 19.12 0.31 8.61
C SER A 377 19.57 0.91 9.94
N CYS A 378 18.75 1.80 10.48
CA CYS A 378 19.04 2.50 11.73
C CYS A 378 17.81 2.59 12.64
N ILE A 379 18.06 2.78 13.94
CA ILE A 379 17.03 3.04 14.94
C ILE A 379 17.45 4.18 15.87
N TYR A 380 16.52 5.10 16.12
CA TYR A 380 16.66 6.15 17.13
C TYR A 380 16.05 5.68 18.46
N ASN A 381 16.69 6.03 19.58
CA ASN A 381 16.22 5.71 20.93
C ASN A 381 15.82 4.24 21.16
N ARG A 382 16.56 3.28 20.57
CA ARG A 382 16.34 1.83 20.68
C ARG A 382 15.94 1.32 22.07
N HIS A 383 16.52 1.89 23.13
CA HIS A 383 16.28 1.52 24.53
C HIS A 383 14.82 1.72 25.00
N ARG A 384 13.99 2.43 24.23
CA ARG A 384 12.57 2.64 24.52
C ARG A 384 11.66 1.46 24.14
N TYR A 385 12.17 0.49 23.37
CA TYR A 385 11.37 -0.55 22.74
C TYR A 385 11.89 -1.94 23.08
N ILE A 386 10.99 -2.92 23.14
CA ILE A 386 11.38 -4.33 23.12
C ILE A 386 11.59 -4.72 21.64
N THR A 387 12.85 -4.83 21.24
CA THR A 387 13.23 -5.07 19.85
C THR A 387 13.79 -6.46 19.65
N VAL A 388 13.63 -7.06 18.48
CA VAL A 388 14.10 -8.41 18.15
C VAL A 388 14.66 -8.42 16.73
N GLY A 389 15.81 -9.06 16.51
CA GLY A 389 16.39 -9.23 15.18
C GLY A 389 17.19 -8.04 14.65
N ILE A 390 17.10 -6.87 15.28
CA ILE A 390 17.70 -5.61 14.78
C ILE A 390 19.07 -5.27 15.39
N ASN A 391 19.84 -6.25 15.91
CA ASN A 391 21.08 -5.96 16.66
C ASN A 391 22.16 -5.25 15.83
N ASP A 392 22.11 -5.40 14.52
CA ASP A 392 22.96 -4.78 13.51
C ASP A 392 22.54 -3.36 13.10
N PHE A 393 21.32 -2.92 13.45
CA PHE A 393 20.86 -1.56 13.11
C PHE A 393 21.73 -0.51 13.81
N LYS A 394 22.16 0.50 13.05
CA LYS A 394 22.97 1.61 13.56
C LYS A 394 22.12 2.60 14.37
N ASP A 395 22.76 3.50 15.11
CA ASP A 395 22.05 4.69 15.62
C ASP A 395 21.76 5.62 14.44
N CYS A 396 20.53 6.10 14.28
CA CYS A 396 20.22 7.06 13.23
C CYS A 396 20.99 8.38 13.40
N GLU A 397 21.39 8.98 12.26
CA GLU A 397 22.07 10.28 12.18
C GLU A 397 21.12 11.48 12.11
N PHE A 398 19.84 11.22 11.82
CA PHE A 398 18.72 12.14 11.84
C PHE A 398 17.63 11.63 12.81
N ASN A 399 16.69 12.49 13.17
CA ASN A 399 15.63 12.16 14.13
C ASN A 399 14.24 12.68 13.77
N ASN A 400 14.07 13.25 12.57
CA ASN A 400 12.76 13.60 12.04
C ASN A 400 12.76 13.70 10.51
N THR A 401 11.59 13.89 9.89
CA THR A 401 11.43 14.21 8.46
C THR A 401 10.81 15.59 8.20
N LYS A 402 10.93 16.54 9.13
CA LYS A 402 10.19 17.83 9.05
C LYS A 402 10.53 18.68 7.81
N ASP A 403 11.74 18.49 7.25
CA ASP A 403 12.17 19.22 6.05
C ASP A 403 11.56 18.62 4.77
N VAL A 404 11.03 17.38 4.84
CA VAL A 404 10.19 16.78 3.80
C VAL A 404 8.73 17.12 4.08
N VAL A 405 8.27 18.22 3.48
CA VAL A 405 6.88 18.68 3.61
C VAL A 405 5.93 17.80 2.77
N THR A 406 6.33 17.52 1.53
CA THR A 406 5.53 16.74 0.58
C THR A 406 6.44 16.14 -0.49
N TYR A 407 6.02 15.01 -1.07
CA TYR A 407 6.55 14.51 -2.33
C TYR A 407 5.68 14.85 -3.53
N LEU A 408 4.54 15.50 -3.32
CA LEU A 408 3.71 16.02 -4.41
C LEU A 408 4.48 17.08 -5.21
N LEU A 409 4.13 17.17 -6.47
CA LEU A 409 4.76 18.07 -7.42
C LEU A 409 3.97 19.37 -7.52
N ASP A 410 4.68 20.50 -7.56
CA ASP A 410 4.08 21.82 -7.73
C ASP A 410 3.40 21.96 -9.11
N GLU A 411 4.00 21.34 -10.13
CA GLU A 411 3.48 21.31 -11.49
C GLU A 411 2.82 19.96 -11.77
N PRO A 412 1.62 19.94 -12.38
CA PRO A 412 0.98 18.69 -12.78
C PRO A 412 1.84 17.89 -13.75
N VAL A 413 1.87 16.57 -13.57
CA VAL A 413 2.53 15.66 -14.51
C VAL A 413 1.75 15.65 -15.82
N PRO A 414 2.39 15.80 -16.99
CA PRO A 414 1.67 15.75 -18.25
C PRO A 414 0.99 14.38 -18.46
N PRO A 415 -0.08 14.34 -19.28
CA PRO A 415 -0.64 13.08 -19.76
C PRO A 415 0.44 12.19 -20.39
N ARG A 416 0.35 10.87 -20.14
CA ARG A 416 1.26 9.92 -20.78
C ARG A 416 1.02 9.88 -22.28
N GLU A 417 2.07 10.07 -23.07
CA GLU A 417 2.02 9.78 -24.50
C GLU A 417 2.00 8.27 -24.73
N ILE A 418 0.84 7.74 -25.11
CA ILE A 418 0.67 6.32 -25.42
C ILE A 418 0.81 6.14 -26.94
N THR A 419 1.98 5.71 -27.38
CA THR A 419 2.20 5.29 -28.77
C THR A 419 1.52 3.94 -29.03
N ALA A 420 1.17 3.64 -30.29
CA ALA A 420 0.59 2.34 -30.67
C ALA A 420 1.45 1.15 -30.20
N GLU A 421 2.78 1.29 -30.27
CA GLU A 421 3.74 0.29 -29.80
C GLU A 421 3.68 0.06 -28.28
N ASN A 422 3.42 1.11 -27.50
CA ASN A 422 3.37 1.03 -26.03
C ASN A 422 1.95 0.77 -25.49
N LYS A 423 0.91 0.76 -26.33
CA LYS A 423 -0.50 0.59 -25.93
C LYS A 423 -0.69 -0.67 -25.08
N GLY A 424 -0.21 -1.81 -25.56
CA GLY A 424 -0.29 -3.09 -24.87
C GLY A 424 0.47 -3.10 -23.54
N LYS A 425 1.66 -2.48 -23.51
CA LYS A 425 2.47 -2.33 -22.29
C LYS A 425 1.74 -1.51 -21.24
N ILE A 426 1.28 -0.30 -21.58
CA ILE A 426 0.64 0.60 -20.62
C ILE A 426 -0.67 0.01 -20.10
N ALA A 427 -1.49 -0.58 -20.96
CA ALA A 427 -2.72 -1.24 -20.51
C ALA A 427 -2.43 -2.46 -19.62
N TYR A 428 -1.41 -3.27 -19.93
CA TYR A 428 -0.97 -4.34 -19.02
C TYR A 428 -0.54 -3.79 -17.65
N LEU A 429 0.30 -2.75 -17.63
CA LEU A 429 0.82 -2.13 -16.40
C LEU A 429 -0.25 -1.38 -15.57
N GLY A 430 -1.23 -0.77 -16.22
CA GLY A 430 -2.27 0.01 -15.55
C GLY A 430 -3.46 -0.84 -15.09
N ILE A 431 -3.66 -2.01 -15.68
CA ILE A 431 -4.91 -2.79 -15.51
C ILE A 431 -4.63 -4.20 -15.02
N CYS A 432 -3.69 -4.92 -15.63
CA CYS A 432 -3.54 -6.37 -15.41
C CYS A 432 -2.63 -6.69 -14.22
N THR A 433 -1.58 -5.90 -13.99
CA THR A 433 -0.55 -6.17 -12.97
C THR A 433 -1.08 -6.13 -11.54
N GLY A 434 -2.14 -5.38 -11.27
CA GLY A 434 -2.80 -5.38 -9.96
C GLY A 434 -3.36 -6.74 -9.56
N CYS A 435 -3.63 -7.62 -10.53
CA CYS A 435 -4.11 -8.97 -10.27
C CYS A 435 -3.10 -10.06 -10.67
N HIS A 436 -2.11 -9.73 -11.51
CA HIS A 436 -1.22 -10.70 -12.14
C HIS A 436 0.24 -10.30 -12.02
N SER A 437 0.99 -11.03 -11.20
CA SER A 437 2.46 -11.00 -11.24
C SER A 437 3.01 -12.02 -12.24
N TYR A 438 4.28 -11.90 -12.61
CA TYR A 438 4.90 -12.86 -13.51
C TYR A 438 4.96 -14.26 -12.88
N THR A 439 5.52 -14.40 -11.66
CA THR A 439 5.79 -15.70 -11.03
C THR A 439 4.84 -16.11 -9.91
N GLY A 440 4.29 -15.14 -9.19
CA GLY A 440 3.50 -15.34 -7.98
C GLY A 440 1.99 -15.20 -8.19
N ARG A 441 1.24 -15.73 -7.22
CA ARG A 441 -0.19 -15.49 -7.10
C ARG A 441 -0.42 -14.20 -6.33
N ILE A 442 -1.16 -13.27 -6.92
CA ILE A 442 -1.72 -12.12 -6.21
C ILE A 442 -3.22 -12.40 -6.03
N VAL A 443 -4.05 -11.95 -6.97
CA VAL A 443 -5.48 -12.28 -7.05
C VAL A 443 -5.72 -13.33 -8.14
N GLY A 444 -5.15 -13.10 -9.32
CA GLY A 444 -5.23 -13.96 -10.49
C GLY A 444 -4.02 -14.90 -10.63
N PRO A 445 -4.06 -15.81 -11.61
CA PRO A 445 -2.94 -16.72 -11.88
C PRO A 445 -1.68 -15.96 -12.36
N PRO A 446 -0.48 -16.52 -12.13
CA PRO A 446 0.76 -15.96 -12.65
C PRO A 446 0.78 -15.86 -14.18
N VAL A 447 1.46 -14.85 -14.73
CA VAL A 447 1.53 -14.63 -16.19
C VAL A 447 2.14 -15.82 -16.93
N GLN A 448 3.17 -16.48 -16.39
CA GLN A 448 3.75 -17.69 -17.02
C GLN A 448 2.72 -18.81 -17.21
N LEU A 449 1.74 -18.92 -16.31
CA LEU A 449 0.66 -19.90 -16.48
C LEU A 449 -0.30 -19.48 -17.60
N ILE A 450 -0.59 -18.18 -17.72
CA ILE A 450 -1.40 -17.64 -18.82
C ILE A 450 -0.67 -17.86 -20.15
N GLN A 451 0.65 -17.60 -20.19
CA GLN A 451 1.50 -17.87 -21.34
C GLN A 451 1.42 -19.34 -21.76
N ALA A 452 1.54 -20.29 -20.81
CA ALA A 452 1.42 -21.71 -21.12
C ALA A 452 0.07 -22.11 -21.77
N LEU A 453 -1.01 -21.36 -21.49
CA LEU A 453 -2.34 -21.61 -22.05
C LEU A 453 -2.57 -20.93 -23.41
N TYR A 454 -1.94 -19.78 -23.65
CA TYR A 454 -2.27 -18.89 -24.77
C TYR A 454 -1.08 -18.50 -25.66
N MET A 455 0.12 -19.06 -25.47
CA MET A 455 1.37 -18.66 -26.13
C MET A 455 1.25 -18.41 -27.64
N GLU A 456 0.53 -19.26 -28.35
CA GLU A 456 0.34 -19.19 -29.81
C GLU A 456 -1.05 -18.64 -30.21
N ASN A 457 -1.81 -18.11 -29.25
CA ASN A 457 -3.19 -17.65 -29.43
C ASN A 457 -3.46 -16.32 -28.70
N PRO A 458 -2.81 -15.20 -29.09
CA PRO A 458 -3.08 -13.89 -28.52
C PRO A 458 -4.54 -13.46 -28.69
N GLN A 459 -5.18 -13.78 -29.82
CA GLN A 459 -6.60 -13.49 -30.03
C GLN A 459 -7.48 -14.21 -29.00
N GLY A 460 -7.24 -15.49 -28.73
CA GLY A 460 -8.01 -16.22 -27.73
C GLY A 460 -7.83 -15.68 -26.30
N LEU A 461 -6.67 -15.10 -26.00
CA LEU A 461 -6.47 -14.38 -24.73
C LEU A 461 -7.24 -13.05 -24.72
N ALA A 462 -7.21 -12.28 -25.82
CA ALA A 462 -7.99 -11.05 -25.96
C ALA A 462 -9.51 -11.30 -25.83
N ASP A 463 -10.00 -12.38 -26.42
CA ASP A 463 -11.40 -12.83 -26.33
C ASP A 463 -11.75 -13.25 -24.90
N TYR A 464 -10.83 -13.89 -24.18
CA TYR A 464 -11.01 -14.21 -22.76
C TYR A 464 -11.01 -12.96 -21.88
N ILE A 465 -10.12 -11.98 -22.13
CA ILE A 465 -10.09 -10.69 -21.42
C ILE A 465 -11.44 -9.96 -21.59
N ALA A 466 -12.04 -10.06 -22.77
CA ALA A 466 -13.36 -9.50 -23.06
C ALA A 466 -14.48 -10.18 -22.28
N ASN A 467 -14.49 -11.52 -22.27
CA ASN A 467 -15.57 -12.35 -21.77
C ASN A 467 -15.00 -13.51 -20.94
N PRO A 468 -14.45 -13.21 -19.76
CA PRO A 468 -13.83 -14.23 -18.93
C PRO A 468 -14.88 -15.22 -18.45
N VAL A 469 -14.44 -16.47 -18.30
CA VAL A 469 -15.23 -17.54 -17.70
C VAL A 469 -14.39 -18.19 -16.62
N LYS A 470 -15.00 -18.52 -15.48
CA LYS A 470 -14.27 -19.21 -14.41
C LYS A 470 -13.70 -20.54 -14.92
N LYS A 471 -12.37 -20.63 -15.04
CA LYS A 471 -11.66 -21.84 -15.50
C LYS A 471 -11.21 -22.75 -14.37
N ARG A 472 -11.05 -22.19 -13.17
CA ARG A 472 -10.45 -22.85 -12.01
C ARG A 472 -11.18 -22.46 -10.74
N ASP A 473 -11.38 -23.43 -9.86
CA ASP A 473 -12.12 -23.22 -8.61
C ASP A 473 -11.30 -22.48 -7.56
N ASP A 474 -9.98 -22.57 -7.63
CA ASP A 474 -9.04 -21.98 -6.68
C ASP A 474 -8.72 -20.49 -6.95
N TYR A 475 -9.27 -19.91 -8.01
CA TYR A 475 -9.18 -18.48 -8.32
C TYR A 475 -10.57 -17.82 -8.35
N PRO A 476 -10.67 -16.52 -7.99
CA PRO A 476 -11.88 -15.77 -8.25
C PRO A 476 -12.15 -15.65 -9.75
N GLU A 477 -13.40 -15.36 -10.10
CA GLU A 477 -13.76 -15.04 -11.48
C GLU A 477 -13.15 -13.69 -11.87
N MET A 478 -12.45 -13.65 -13.00
CA MET A 478 -11.87 -12.41 -13.53
C MET A 478 -12.99 -11.48 -13.99
N PRO A 479 -12.96 -10.17 -13.66
CA PRO A 479 -13.90 -9.20 -14.21
C PRO A 479 -13.66 -8.97 -15.72
N PRO A 480 -14.72 -8.86 -16.54
CA PRO A 480 -14.57 -8.55 -17.97
C PRO A 480 -13.92 -7.18 -18.16
N GLN A 481 -12.95 -7.10 -19.07
CA GLN A 481 -12.32 -5.84 -19.50
C GLN A 481 -12.87 -5.39 -20.86
N ASN A 482 -14.18 -5.53 -21.05
CA ASN A 482 -14.87 -5.24 -22.31
C ASN A 482 -15.14 -3.75 -22.57
N TYR A 483 -14.80 -2.88 -21.61
CA TYR A 483 -14.73 -1.43 -21.79
C TYR A 483 -13.50 -1.01 -22.61
N LEU A 484 -12.48 -1.87 -22.69
CA LEU A 484 -11.35 -1.69 -23.59
C LEU A 484 -11.73 -2.06 -25.02
N ASP A 485 -11.28 -1.27 -25.99
CA ASP A 485 -11.44 -1.61 -27.40
C ASP A 485 -10.70 -2.91 -27.77
N GLU A 486 -11.10 -3.52 -28.89
CA GLU A 486 -10.54 -4.79 -29.36
C GLU A 486 -9.03 -4.72 -29.65
N GLU A 487 -8.56 -3.62 -30.25
CA GLU A 487 -7.15 -3.42 -30.54
C GLU A 487 -6.33 -3.33 -29.25
N THR A 488 -6.81 -2.62 -28.23
CA THR A 488 -6.15 -2.56 -26.90
C THR A 488 -6.05 -3.95 -26.27
N ARG A 489 -7.15 -4.73 -26.28
CA ARG A 489 -7.15 -6.08 -25.71
C ARG A 489 -6.18 -7.01 -26.43
N LEU A 490 -6.10 -6.93 -27.75
CA LEU A 490 -5.14 -7.70 -28.54
C LEU A 490 -3.70 -7.28 -28.22
N ALA A 491 -3.42 -5.97 -28.17
CA ALA A 491 -2.10 -5.45 -27.84
C ALA A 491 -1.65 -5.87 -26.42
N VAL A 492 -2.56 -5.89 -25.44
CA VAL A 492 -2.28 -6.40 -24.09
C VAL A 492 -1.96 -7.89 -24.11
N ALA A 493 -2.75 -8.68 -24.85
CA ALA A 493 -2.52 -10.11 -24.98
C ALA A 493 -1.15 -10.40 -25.61
N GLU A 494 -0.81 -9.74 -26.72
CA GLU A 494 0.51 -9.87 -27.37
C GLU A 494 1.65 -9.46 -26.43
N TYR A 495 1.50 -8.32 -25.74
CA TYR A 495 2.49 -7.85 -24.80
C TYR A 495 2.70 -8.86 -23.66
N MET A 496 1.61 -9.28 -22.99
CA MET A 496 1.63 -10.26 -21.91
C MET A 496 2.28 -11.58 -22.34
N LEU A 497 2.01 -12.05 -23.56
CA LEU A 497 2.61 -13.26 -24.10
C LEU A 497 4.10 -13.10 -24.43
N SER A 498 4.55 -11.90 -24.81
CA SER A 498 5.97 -11.63 -25.05
C SER A 498 6.81 -11.41 -23.78
N ARG A 499 6.17 -11.26 -22.62
CA ARG A 499 6.85 -10.93 -21.35
C ARG A 499 7.83 -12.01 -20.92
N THR A 500 8.97 -11.55 -20.44
CA THR A 500 9.84 -12.30 -19.53
C THR A 500 9.77 -11.66 -18.13
N ASN A 501 10.21 -12.40 -17.12
CA ASN A 501 10.26 -11.89 -15.74
C ASN A 501 11.04 -10.57 -15.63
#